data_AF-M5G028-F1
#
_entry.id   AF-M5G028-F1
#
_cell.length_a   1.000
_cell.length_b   1.000
_cell.length_c   1.000
_cell.angle_alpha   90.00
_cell.angle_beta   90.00
_cell.angle_gamma   90.00
#
_symmetry.space_group_name_H-M   'P 1'
#
loop_
_entity.id
_entity.type
_entity.pdbx_description
1 polymer ?
#
loop_
_entity_poly.entity_id
_entity_poly.type
_entity_poly.pdbx_seq_one_letter_code
_entity_poly.pdbx_strand_id
1 'polypeptide(L)'
;MATLVSLPEHLRQTLLALLEVPPPPILTDDLATQLRPYVTPPGADPSLNLSPAPAPGAKPTIPNSLLSQVSKHVRSVRCRTALEANNLDPRDYEMIALLAGVRTISSATADPPETADTSRQNTAKQWAEDRRALTAVVNGLFSIGGVGFAVWYAAGSAGWGEEWRALLALFAGLVVAASEGILFVIWQDRIEKRRTQDKARREHKARLREKARDKGKTCTGGWSTRYPDPGCRARIRAERKRRRGRAPLHSAGPGCI
;
A
#
# COMPACT_ATOMS: atom_id res chain seq x y z
N MET A 1 -4.82 -16.91 18.72
CA MET A 1 -5.15 -17.69 17.52
C MET A 1 -3.89 -17.87 16.71
N ALA A 2 -3.46 -19.11 16.45
CA ALA A 2 -2.26 -19.39 15.67
C ALA A 2 -2.57 -19.12 14.18
N THR A 3 -1.83 -18.20 13.56
CA THR A 3 -1.93 -17.96 12.12
C THR A 3 -1.09 -19.00 11.38
N LEU A 4 -1.75 -19.73 10.49
CA LEU A 4 -1.14 -20.78 9.69
C LEU A 4 -0.79 -20.24 8.29
N VAL A 5 0.42 -20.50 7.82
CA VAL A 5 0.93 -20.03 6.52
C VAL A 5 1.26 -21.21 5.63
N SER A 6 0.77 -21.21 4.39
CA SER A 6 1.11 -22.24 3.40
C SER A 6 2.61 -22.16 3.08
N LEU A 7 3.31 -23.29 3.16
CA LEU A 7 4.74 -23.39 2.96
C LEU A 7 5.04 -23.72 1.48
N PRO A 8 5.63 -22.80 0.70
CA PRO A 8 6.06 -23.09 -0.66
C PRO A 8 7.21 -24.10 -0.68
N GLU A 9 7.32 -24.87 -1.76
CA GLU A 9 8.32 -25.93 -1.91
C GLU A 9 9.76 -25.43 -1.78
N HIS A 10 10.09 -24.28 -2.39
CA HIS A 10 11.43 -23.70 -2.30
C HIS A 10 11.80 -23.33 -0.85
N LEU A 11 10.84 -22.81 -0.08
CA LEU A 11 11.06 -22.43 1.32
C LEU A 11 11.31 -23.67 2.16
N ARG A 12 10.60 -24.77 1.87
CA ARG A 12 10.84 -26.07 2.50
C ARG A 12 12.27 -26.56 2.26
N GLN A 13 12.77 -26.45 1.02
CA GLN A 13 14.15 -26.82 0.68
C GLN A 13 15.17 -25.94 1.43
N THR A 14 14.93 -24.64 1.51
CA THR A 14 15.79 -23.72 2.27
C THR A 14 15.81 -24.05 3.76
N LEU A 15 14.67 -24.42 4.34
CA LEU A 15 14.57 -24.86 5.73
C LEU A 15 15.24 -26.22 5.98
N LEU A 16 15.13 -27.17 5.03
CA LEU A 16 15.87 -28.44 5.09
C LEU A 16 17.36 -28.20 5.11
N ALA A 17 17.87 -27.33 4.21
CA ALA A 17 19.28 -26.99 4.17
C ALA A 17 19.76 -26.43 5.52
N LEU A 18 18.96 -25.62 6.23
CA LEU A 18 19.31 -25.14 7.58
C LEU A 18 19.36 -26.25 8.63
N LEU A 19 18.58 -27.33 8.46
CA LEU A 19 18.54 -28.46 9.40
C LEU A 19 19.65 -29.47 9.16
N GLU A 20 20.14 -29.59 7.93
CA GLU A 20 21.16 -30.56 7.52
C GLU A 20 22.60 -30.04 7.72
N VAL A 21 22.78 -28.75 8.02
CA VAL A 21 24.12 -28.19 8.22
C VAL A 21 24.81 -28.84 9.42
N PRO A 22 26.00 -29.43 9.24
CA PRO A 22 26.72 -30.12 10.31
C PRO A 22 27.14 -29.16 11.44
N PRO A 23 27.40 -29.69 12.65
CA PRO A 23 27.57 -28.90 13.86
C PRO A 23 28.78 -27.95 13.82
N PRO A 24 28.70 -26.80 14.53
CA PRO A 24 27.72 -26.49 15.58
C PRO A 24 26.32 -26.15 15.04
N PRO A 25 25.25 -26.58 15.73
CA PRO A 25 23.90 -26.41 15.22
C PRO A 25 23.56 -24.92 15.10
N ILE A 26 23.24 -24.51 13.86
CA ILE A 26 22.90 -23.13 13.54
C ILE A 26 21.60 -22.73 14.24
N LEU A 27 20.65 -23.66 14.37
CA LEU A 27 19.40 -23.50 15.11
C LEU A 27 19.53 -24.11 16.52
N THR A 28 18.80 -23.55 17.49
CA THR A 28 18.64 -24.21 18.79
C THR A 28 17.95 -25.57 18.61
N ASP A 29 18.36 -26.58 19.37
CA ASP A 29 17.81 -27.94 19.28
C ASP A 29 16.28 -27.97 19.43
N ASP A 30 15.75 -27.08 20.27
CA ASP A 30 14.31 -26.88 20.45
C ASP A 30 13.61 -26.40 19.16
N LEU A 31 14.15 -25.38 18.48
CA LEU A 31 13.59 -24.89 17.21
C LEU A 31 13.69 -25.94 16.11
N ALA A 32 14.81 -26.67 16.04
CA ALA A 32 14.99 -27.75 15.07
C ALA A 32 13.95 -28.86 15.29
N THR A 33 13.72 -29.25 16.55
CA THR A 33 12.73 -30.28 16.91
C THR A 33 11.30 -29.85 16.56
N GLN A 34 10.97 -28.57 16.79
CA GLN A 34 9.64 -28.04 16.45
C GLN A 34 9.44 -27.87 14.93
N LEU A 35 10.50 -27.62 14.16
CA LEU A 35 10.43 -27.40 12.71
C LEU A 35 10.36 -28.71 11.91
N ARG A 36 11.07 -29.76 12.35
CA ARG A 36 11.10 -31.09 11.71
C ARG A 36 9.74 -31.62 11.22
N PRO A 37 8.66 -31.65 12.03
CA PRO A 37 7.38 -32.21 11.58
C PRO A 37 6.72 -31.44 10.43
N TYR A 38 7.10 -30.16 10.20
CA TYR A 38 6.52 -29.34 9.13
C TYR A 38 7.33 -29.39 7.83
N VAL A 39 8.59 -29.79 7.92
CA VAL A 39 9.54 -29.74 6.81
C VAL A 39 9.76 -31.13 6.21
N THR A 40 9.75 -32.18 7.03
CA THR A 40 9.87 -33.55 6.56
C THR A 40 8.63 -33.93 5.74
N PRO A 41 8.78 -34.40 4.48
CA PRO A 41 7.64 -34.81 3.68
C PRO A 41 6.89 -35.97 4.34
N PRO A 42 5.54 -35.95 4.32
CA PRO A 42 4.74 -37.05 4.85
C PRO A 42 5.08 -38.33 4.07
N GLY A 43 5.77 -39.27 4.72
CA GLY A 43 6.22 -40.53 4.12
C GLY A 43 7.70 -40.86 4.25
N ALA A 44 8.55 -39.92 4.71
CA ALA A 44 9.97 -40.21 4.94
C ALA A 44 10.23 -40.98 6.25
N ASP A 45 9.43 -40.74 7.30
CA ASP A 45 9.60 -41.36 8.61
C ASP A 45 8.39 -42.23 8.99
N PRO A 46 8.51 -43.58 8.97
CA PRO A 46 7.41 -44.47 9.35
C PRO A 46 7.09 -44.49 10.86
N SER A 47 7.89 -43.80 11.68
CA SER A 47 7.83 -43.87 13.16
C SER A 47 7.02 -42.75 13.83
N LEU A 48 6.59 -41.71 13.11
CA LEU A 48 5.87 -40.56 13.68
C LEU A 48 4.39 -40.48 13.21
N ASN A 49 3.63 -41.55 13.43
CA ASN A 49 2.21 -41.68 13.05
C ASN A 49 1.19 -41.00 14.00
N LEU A 50 1.58 -39.92 14.70
CA LEU A 50 0.69 -39.28 15.70
C LEU A 50 -0.14 -38.09 15.20
N SER A 51 -0.14 -37.77 13.90
CA SER A 51 -1.05 -36.78 13.33
C SER A 51 -1.94 -37.38 12.24
N PRO A 52 -3.25 -37.06 12.24
CA PRO A 52 -4.18 -37.55 11.23
C PRO A 52 -3.66 -37.16 9.84
N ALA A 53 -3.57 -38.15 8.95
CA ALA A 53 -3.09 -37.98 7.60
C ALA A 53 -3.82 -36.79 6.94
N PRO A 54 -3.10 -35.76 6.45
CA PRO A 54 -3.73 -34.63 5.79
C PRO A 54 -4.47 -35.13 4.55
N ALA A 55 -5.65 -34.54 4.29
CA ALA A 55 -6.44 -34.89 3.12
C ALA A 55 -5.58 -34.78 1.84
N PRO A 56 -5.71 -35.71 0.88
CA PRO A 56 -4.94 -35.69 -0.36
C PRO A 56 -5.13 -34.34 -1.07
N GLY A 57 -4.05 -33.56 -1.17
CA GLY A 57 -4.04 -32.22 -1.75
C GLY A 57 -3.95 -31.04 -0.78
N ALA A 58 -3.93 -31.27 0.54
CA ALA A 58 -3.68 -30.20 1.51
C ALA A 58 -2.23 -29.72 1.43
N LYS A 59 -2.03 -28.42 1.23
CA LYS A 59 -0.69 -27.80 1.19
C LYS A 59 -0.09 -27.83 2.61
N PRO A 60 1.20 -28.17 2.75
CA PRO A 60 1.87 -28.13 4.05
C PRO A 60 1.76 -26.70 4.61
N THR A 61 1.41 -26.61 5.90
CA THR A 61 1.12 -25.34 6.55
C THR A 61 1.89 -25.25 7.86
N ILE A 62 2.55 -24.11 8.11
CA ILE A 62 3.43 -23.89 9.26
C ILE A 62 2.89 -22.74 10.14
N PRO A 63 3.01 -22.82 11.48
CA PRO A 63 2.67 -21.69 12.35
C PRO A 63 3.56 -20.48 12.11
N ASN A 64 2.96 -19.29 11.95
CA ASN A 64 3.70 -18.04 11.73
C ASN A 64 4.61 -17.67 12.91
N SER A 65 4.22 -18.01 14.15
CA SER A 65 5.03 -17.78 15.34
C SER A 65 6.38 -18.48 15.23
N LEU A 66 6.39 -19.71 14.70
CA LEU A 66 7.59 -20.52 14.53
C LEU A 66 8.46 -19.97 13.39
N LEU A 67 7.88 -19.60 12.25
CA LEU A 67 8.60 -18.88 11.19
C LEU A 67 9.21 -17.56 11.68
N SER A 68 8.50 -16.82 12.54
CA SER A 68 9.01 -15.59 13.13
C SER A 68 10.21 -15.84 14.03
N GLN A 69 10.17 -16.90 14.86
CA GLN A 69 11.30 -17.29 15.70
C GLN A 69 12.52 -17.70 14.86
N VAL A 70 12.33 -18.52 13.82
CA VAL A 70 13.39 -18.89 12.87
C VAL A 70 13.98 -17.64 12.21
N SER A 71 13.13 -16.71 11.76
CA SER A 71 13.60 -15.46 11.13
C SER A 71 14.41 -14.57 12.06
N LYS A 72 14.03 -14.49 13.35
CA LYS A 72 14.78 -13.76 14.37
C LYS A 72 16.13 -14.41 14.62
N HIS A 73 16.15 -15.75 14.65
CA HIS A 73 17.36 -16.53 14.89
C HIS A 73 18.35 -16.42 13.74
N VAL A 74 17.89 -16.53 12.49
CA VAL A 74 18.69 -16.34 11.26
C VAL A 74 19.34 -14.95 11.21
N ARG A 75 18.68 -13.92 11.73
CA ARG A 75 19.23 -12.55 11.80
C ARG A 75 20.25 -12.33 12.91
N SER A 76 20.40 -13.29 13.83
CA SER A 76 21.39 -13.17 14.89
C SER A 76 22.82 -13.25 14.34
N VAL A 77 23.74 -12.50 14.94
CA VAL A 77 25.15 -12.44 14.50
C VAL A 77 25.79 -13.83 14.52
N ARG A 78 25.49 -14.63 15.55
CA ARG A 78 26.01 -16.00 15.70
C ARG A 78 25.60 -16.90 14.53
N CYS A 79 24.34 -16.82 14.13
CA CYS A 79 23.80 -17.62 13.03
C CYS A 79 24.42 -17.20 11.68
N ARG A 80 24.59 -15.89 11.45
CA ARG A 80 25.23 -15.38 10.23
C ARG A 80 26.66 -15.89 10.07
N THR A 81 27.48 -15.81 11.11
CA THR A 81 28.86 -16.32 11.07
C THR A 81 28.90 -17.84 10.83
N ALA A 82 27.94 -18.59 11.40
CA ALA A 82 27.86 -20.03 11.17
C ALA A 82 27.39 -20.40 9.76
N LEU A 83 26.48 -19.62 9.17
CA LEU A 83 26.05 -19.77 7.77
C LEU A 83 27.21 -19.50 6.81
N GLU A 84 27.94 -18.40 7.03
CA GLU A 84 29.13 -18.04 6.25
C GLU A 84 30.21 -19.13 6.33
N ALA A 85 30.44 -19.71 7.53
CA ALA A 85 31.38 -20.81 7.72
C ALA A 85 31.02 -22.08 6.92
N ASN A 86 29.74 -22.27 6.59
CA ASN A 86 29.24 -23.39 5.80
C ASN A 86 29.01 -23.03 4.32
N ASN A 87 29.53 -21.90 3.85
CA ASN A 87 29.35 -21.38 2.48
C ASN A 87 27.88 -21.16 2.08
N LEU A 88 27.01 -20.83 3.04
CA LEU A 88 25.61 -20.47 2.80
C LEU A 88 25.47 -18.94 2.84
N ASP A 89 24.84 -18.35 1.82
CA ASP A 89 24.63 -16.89 1.78
C ASP A 89 23.54 -16.48 2.78
N PRO A 90 23.83 -15.62 3.79
CA PRO A 90 22.83 -15.13 4.73
C PRO A 90 21.64 -14.42 4.05
N ARG A 91 21.83 -13.87 2.84
CA ARG A 91 20.79 -13.15 2.09
C ARG A 91 19.65 -14.05 1.63
N ASP A 92 19.95 -15.30 1.28
CA ASP A 92 18.92 -16.27 0.85
C ASP A 92 17.91 -16.56 1.96
N TYR A 93 18.33 -16.41 3.21
CA TYR A 93 17.50 -16.61 4.40
C TYR A 93 16.82 -15.33 4.89
N GLU A 94 17.20 -14.14 4.40
CA GLU A 94 16.45 -12.90 4.70
C GLU A 94 15.05 -12.92 4.08
N MET A 95 14.86 -13.65 2.98
CA MET A 95 13.56 -13.84 2.34
C MET A 95 12.56 -14.56 3.26
N ILE A 96 13.02 -15.49 4.10
CA ILE A 96 12.18 -16.15 5.13
C ILE A 96 11.64 -15.10 6.10
N ALA A 97 12.44 -14.09 6.44
CA ALA A 97 12.04 -13.01 7.33
C ALA A 97 11.07 -12.02 6.66
N LEU A 98 11.20 -11.82 5.34
CA LEU A 98 10.19 -11.09 4.56
C LEU A 98 8.86 -11.85 4.55
N LEU A 99 8.88 -13.18 4.37
CA LEU A 99 7.68 -14.02 4.43
C LEU A 99 7.04 -14.07 5.83
N ALA A 100 7.84 -14.02 6.90
CA ALA A 100 7.32 -13.94 8.26
C ALA A 100 6.65 -12.59 8.56
N GLY A 101 7.16 -11.49 7.99
CA GLY A 101 6.67 -10.13 8.20
C GLY A 101 5.54 -9.69 7.25
N VAL A 102 5.55 -10.19 6.01
CA VAL A 102 4.50 -9.93 5.03
C VAL A 102 3.31 -10.81 5.40
N ARG A 103 2.28 -10.21 5.99
CA ARG A 103 0.97 -10.84 6.18
C ARG A 103 0.35 -11.14 4.82
N THR A 104 0.76 -12.22 4.19
CA THR A 104 0.04 -12.79 3.06
C THR A 104 -1.29 -13.26 3.63
N ILE A 105 -2.38 -12.69 3.13
CA ILE A 105 -3.73 -13.11 3.49
C ILE A 105 -3.78 -14.58 3.06
N SER A 106 -3.80 -15.51 4.01
CA SER A 106 -3.73 -16.92 3.68
C SER A 106 -4.95 -17.27 2.83
N SER A 107 -4.70 -17.70 1.60
CA SER A 107 -5.74 -18.16 0.70
C SER A 107 -6.17 -19.55 1.16
N ALA A 108 -7.27 -19.62 1.90
CA ALA A 108 -8.07 -20.82 1.98
C ALA A 108 -9.51 -20.38 2.22
N THR A 109 -10.29 -20.36 1.14
CA THR A 109 -11.76 -20.39 1.16
C THR A 109 -12.44 -19.20 1.85
N ALA A 110 -12.19 -18.00 1.34
CA ALA A 110 -13.16 -16.92 1.48
C ALA A 110 -13.49 -16.44 0.08
N ASP A 111 -14.70 -16.74 -0.38
CA ASP A 111 -15.35 -15.95 -1.44
C ASP A 111 -15.06 -14.48 -1.18
N PRO A 112 -14.62 -13.69 -2.17
CA PRO A 112 -14.25 -12.30 -1.93
C PRO A 112 -15.44 -11.58 -1.29
N PRO A 113 -15.38 -11.16 -0.01
CA PRO A 113 -16.40 -10.27 0.51
C PRO A 113 -16.19 -8.96 -0.24
N GLU A 114 -17.11 -8.63 -1.14
CA GLU A 114 -17.09 -7.46 -2.05
C GLU A 114 -17.05 -6.09 -1.32
N THR A 115 -16.82 -6.09 0.00
CA THR A 115 -16.96 -4.93 0.89
C THR A 115 -15.74 -4.63 1.77
N ALA A 116 -14.72 -5.50 1.85
CA ALA A 116 -13.57 -5.32 2.76
C ALA A 116 -12.47 -4.35 2.25
N ASP A 117 -12.46 -4.01 0.96
CA ASP A 117 -11.41 -3.15 0.36
C ASP A 117 -11.52 -1.67 0.76
N THR A 118 -12.71 -1.23 1.18
CA THR A 118 -12.93 0.17 1.58
C THR A 118 -12.15 0.53 2.85
N SER A 119 -12.08 -0.38 3.82
CA SER A 119 -11.36 -0.18 5.09
C SER A 119 -9.85 0.02 4.88
N ARG A 120 -9.21 -0.84 4.09
CA ARG A 120 -7.76 -0.76 3.80
C ARG A 120 -7.38 0.45 2.95
N GLN A 121 -8.23 0.83 2.00
CA GLN A 121 -7.98 2.06 1.23
C GLN A 121 -8.12 3.31 2.09
N ASN A 122 -9.00 3.30 3.09
CA ASN A 122 -9.18 4.43 3.98
C ASN A 122 -7.97 4.61 4.91
N THR A 123 -7.41 3.52 5.44
CA THR A 123 -6.18 3.61 6.26
C THR A 123 -5.00 4.08 5.44
N ALA A 124 -4.76 3.55 4.23
CA ALA A 124 -3.66 4.02 3.38
C ALA A 124 -3.78 5.52 3.02
N LYS A 125 -5.00 6.02 2.81
CA LYS A 125 -5.25 7.45 2.55
C LYS A 125 -4.99 8.31 3.79
N GLN A 126 -5.44 7.88 4.96
CA GLN A 126 -5.20 8.60 6.22
C GLN A 126 -3.69 8.77 6.47
N TRP A 127 -2.92 7.69 6.33
CA TRP A 127 -1.47 7.74 6.50
C TRP A 127 -0.77 8.68 5.51
N ALA A 128 -1.26 8.78 4.27
CA ALA A 128 -0.73 9.71 3.28
C ALA A 128 -1.11 11.17 3.61
N GLU A 129 -2.29 11.41 4.17
CA GLU A 129 -2.73 12.73 4.63
C GLU A 129 -1.91 13.19 5.85
N ASP A 130 -1.65 12.30 6.81
CA ASP A 130 -0.85 12.60 8.01
C ASP A 130 0.60 12.99 7.65
N ARG A 131 1.23 12.26 6.72
CA ARG A 131 2.59 12.60 6.26
C ARG A 131 2.65 13.97 5.57
N ARG A 132 1.60 14.35 4.83
CA ARG A 132 1.52 15.66 4.19
C ARG A 132 1.36 16.78 5.22
N ALA A 133 0.53 16.56 6.24
CA ALA A 133 0.37 17.52 7.33
C ALA A 133 1.69 17.70 8.09
N LEU A 134 2.38 16.59 8.41
CA LEU A 134 3.65 16.64 9.13
C LEU A 134 4.74 17.37 8.32
N THR A 135 4.86 17.06 7.02
CA THR A 135 5.85 17.73 6.16
C THR A 135 5.57 19.23 6.00
N ALA A 136 4.30 19.64 5.96
CA ALA A 136 3.93 21.05 5.96
C ALA A 136 4.35 21.76 7.25
N VAL A 137 4.09 21.15 8.42
CA VAL A 137 4.50 21.71 9.72
C VAL A 137 6.03 21.83 9.82
N VAL A 138 6.76 20.79 9.42
CA VAL A 138 8.23 20.81 9.43
C VAL A 138 8.79 21.89 8.51
N ASN A 139 8.20 22.07 7.32
CA ASN A 139 8.62 23.12 6.39
C ASN A 139 8.37 24.53 6.98
N GLY A 140 7.21 24.74 7.60
CA GLY A 140 6.90 26.00 8.28
C GLY A 140 7.87 26.30 9.44
N LEU A 141 8.18 25.31 10.28
CA LEU A 141 9.14 25.46 11.37
C LEU A 141 10.55 25.81 10.87
N PHE A 142 11.00 25.18 9.78
CA PHE A 142 12.30 25.47 9.19
C PHE A 142 12.36 26.87 8.58
N SER A 143 11.27 27.34 7.98
CA SER A 143 11.14 28.71 7.46
C SER A 143 11.23 29.75 8.58
N ILE A 144 10.45 29.58 9.66
CA ILE A 144 10.46 30.49 10.82
C ILE A 144 11.84 30.51 11.48
N GLY A 145 12.43 29.33 11.72
CA GLY A 145 13.74 29.19 12.33
C GLY A 145 14.85 29.78 11.47
N GLY A 146 14.82 29.53 10.15
CA GLY A 146 15.79 30.06 9.19
C GLY A 146 15.76 31.59 9.11
N VAL A 147 14.57 32.19 9.03
CA VAL A 147 14.44 33.66 9.01
C VAL A 147 14.84 34.28 10.33
N GLY A 148 14.40 33.71 11.47
CA GLY A 148 14.79 34.20 12.79
C GLY A 148 16.31 34.15 13.02
N PHE A 149 16.95 33.04 12.63
CA PHE A 149 18.40 32.89 12.71
C PHE A 149 19.14 33.87 11.79
N ALA A 150 18.67 34.05 10.55
CA ALA A 150 19.27 35.00 9.61
C ALA A 150 19.19 36.44 10.14
N VAL A 151 18.04 36.85 10.70
CA VAL A 151 17.86 38.18 11.29
C VAL A 151 18.75 38.35 12.53
N TRP A 152 18.82 37.35 13.41
CA TRP A 152 19.70 37.40 14.58
C TRP A 152 21.18 37.51 14.21
N TYR A 153 21.61 36.79 13.18
CA TYR A 153 22.98 36.85 12.65
C TYR A 153 23.30 38.21 12.03
N ALA A 154 22.40 38.73 11.18
CA ALA A 154 22.56 40.03 10.54
C ALA A 154 22.56 41.20 11.55
N ALA A 155 21.73 41.13 12.59
CA ALA A 155 21.74 42.12 13.66
C ALA A 155 23.04 42.07 14.49
N GLY A 156 23.69 40.90 14.56
CA GLY A 156 25.00 40.73 15.17
C GLY A 156 26.13 41.37 14.38
N SER A 157 26.13 41.18 13.05
CA SER A 157 27.13 41.83 12.20
C SER A 157 26.96 43.35 12.15
N ALA A 158 25.77 43.87 12.42
CA ALA A 158 25.49 45.30 12.55
C ALA A 158 25.88 45.91 13.92
N GLY A 159 26.30 45.10 14.89
CA GLY A 159 26.69 45.56 16.23
C GLY A 159 25.53 45.99 17.13
N TRP A 160 24.32 45.49 16.89
CA TRP A 160 23.15 45.82 17.73
C TRP A 160 23.22 45.09 19.06
N GLY A 161 22.71 45.71 20.14
CA GLY A 161 22.66 45.08 21.46
C GLY A 161 21.82 43.80 21.46
N GLU A 162 22.20 42.82 22.30
CA GLU A 162 21.58 41.48 22.34
C GLU A 162 20.05 41.52 22.56
N GLU A 163 19.56 42.50 23.32
CA GLU A 163 18.13 42.74 23.57
C GLU A 163 17.37 43.00 22.25
N TRP A 164 17.89 43.91 21.43
CA TRP A 164 17.29 44.27 20.15
C TRP A 164 17.40 43.13 19.14
N ARG A 165 18.51 42.38 19.14
CA ARG A 165 18.70 41.21 18.26
C ARG A 165 17.63 40.16 18.49
N ALA A 166 17.34 39.85 19.76
CA ALA A 166 16.32 38.87 20.13
C ALA A 166 14.90 39.35 19.74
N LEU A 167 14.56 40.61 20.02
CA LEU A 167 13.25 41.18 19.69
C LEU A 167 12.97 41.15 18.19
N LEU A 168 13.96 41.50 17.37
CA LEU A 168 13.81 41.51 15.91
C LEU A 168 13.72 40.11 15.31
N ALA A 169 14.51 39.17 15.81
CA ALA A 169 14.44 37.78 15.38
C ALA A 169 13.07 37.16 15.70
N LEU A 170 12.54 37.44 16.89
CA LEU A 170 11.20 37.00 17.30
C LEU A 170 10.11 37.66 16.46
N PHE A 171 10.21 38.96 16.22
CA PHE A 171 9.26 39.69 15.38
C PHE A 171 9.23 39.16 13.94
N ALA A 172 10.40 38.97 13.32
CA ALA A 172 10.51 38.40 11.98
C ALA A 172 9.93 36.98 11.92
N GLY A 173 10.25 36.13 12.91
CA GLY A 173 9.67 34.80 13.02
C GLY A 173 8.14 34.82 13.16
N LEU A 174 7.59 35.76 13.95
CA LEU A 174 6.15 35.91 14.12
C LEU A 174 5.44 36.32 12.83
N VAL A 175 6.01 37.24 12.06
CA VAL A 175 5.47 37.66 10.76
C VAL A 175 5.43 36.48 9.78
N VAL A 176 6.48 35.67 9.74
CA VAL A 176 6.54 34.46 8.90
C VAL A 176 5.55 33.40 9.38
N ALA A 177 5.42 33.21 10.69
CA ALA A 177 4.43 32.29 11.26
C ALA A 177 2.99 32.70 10.90
N ALA A 178 2.68 34.00 10.94
CA ALA A 178 1.39 34.52 10.55
C ALA A 178 1.12 34.34 9.05
N SER A 179 2.11 34.59 8.18
CA SER A 179 1.95 34.43 6.73
C SER A 179 1.73 32.96 6.34
N GLU A 180 2.49 32.02 6.91
CA GLU A 180 2.29 30.58 6.74
C GLU A 180 0.93 30.13 7.30
N GLY A 181 0.52 30.66 8.45
CA GLY A 181 -0.79 30.38 9.05
C GLY A 181 -1.96 30.76 8.13
N ILE A 182 -1.91 31.95 7.54
CA ILE A 182 -2.93 32.41 6.58
C ILE A 182 -2.92 31.52 5.32
N LEU A 183 -1.72 31.21 4.81
CA LEU A 183 -1.59 30.34 3.63
C LEU A 183 -2.16 28.94 3.90
N PHE A 184 -1.94 28.40 5.09
CA PHE A 184 -2.50 27.11 5.52
C PHE A 184 -4.04 27.15 5.58
N VAL A 185 -4.63 28.23 6.11
CA VAL A 185 -6.09 28.40 6.13
C VAL A 185 -6.67 28.44 4.71
N ILE A 186 -6.05 29.19 3.79
CA ILE A 186 -6.48 29.25 2.38
C ILE A 186 -6.35 27.87 1.71
N TRP A 187 -5.30 27.13 2.03
CA TRP A 187 -5.08 25.79 1.49
C TRP A 187 -6.13 24.79 1.98
N GLN A 188 -6.50 24.85 3.27
CA GLN A 188 -7.56 24.01 3.84
C GLN A 188 -8.91 24.26 3.12
N ASP A 189 -9.30 25.52 2.94
CA ASP A 189 -10.53 25.88 2.23
C ASP A 189 -10.52 25.37 0.78
N ARG A 190 -9.37 25.47 0.08
CA ARG A 190 -9.22 24.91 -1.28
C ARG A 190 -9.33 23.39 -1.31
N ILE A 191 -8.81 22.69 -0.32
CA ILE A 191 -8.93 21.22 -0.24
C ILE A 191 -10.37 20.81 0.02
N GLU A 192 -11.05 21.48 0.94
CA GLU A 192 -12.45 21.20 1.24
C GLU A 192 -13.34 21.44 0.00
N LYS A 193 -13.12 22.55 -0.71
CA LYS A 193 -13.79 22.85 -1.99
C LYS A 193 -13.52 21.78 -3.06
N ARG A 194 -12.29 21.28 -3.19
CA ARG A 194 -11.98 20.18 -4.12
C ARG A 194 -12.68 18.89 -3.71
N ARG A 195 -12.71 18.57 -2.41
CA ARG A 195 -13.39 17.38 -1.87
C ARG A 195 -14.90 17.45 -2.13
N THR A 196 -15.55 18.60 -1.93
CA THR A 196 -16.98 18.78 -2.20
C THR A 196 -17.29 18.71 -3.69
N GLN A 197 -16.48 19.35 -4.55
CA GLN A 197 -16.61 19.25 -6.01
C GLN A 197 -16.41 17.82 -6.52
N ASP A 198 -15.43 17.09 -6.00
CA ASP A 198 -15.19 15.70 -6.37
C ASP A 198 -16.34 14.78 -5.94
N LYS A 199 -16.93 15.01 -4.76
CA LYS A 199 -18.15 14.30 -4.32
C LYS A 199 -19.32 14.59 -5.27
N ALA A 200 -19.59 15.87 -5.56
CA ALA A 200 -20.65 16.25 -6.48
C ALA A 200 -20.45 15.65 -7.89
N ARG A 201 -19.21 15.62 -8.39
CA ARG A 201 -18.87 15.01 -9.68
C ARG A 201 -19.08 13.49 -9.69
N ARG A 202 -18.74 12.81 -8.59
CA ARG A 202 -18.97 11.36 -8.42
C ARG A 202 -20.46 11.05 -8.37
N GLU A 203 -21.24 11.83 -7.63
CA GLU A 203 -22.69 11.69 -7.55
C GLU A 203 -23.36 11.94 -8.90
N HIS A 204 -22.97 13.01 -9.60
CA HIS A 204 -23.47 13.29 -10.95
C HIS A 204 -23.16 12.14 -11.91
N LYS A 205 -21.94 11.59 -11.87
CA LYS A 205 -21.55 10.42 -12.67
C LYS A 205 -22.33 9.15 -12.29
N ALA A 206 -22.62 8.94 -11.02
CA ALA A 206 -23.44 7.83 -10.54
C ALA A 206 -24.88 7.95 -11.07
N ARG A 207 -25.50 9.14 -10.96
CA ARG A 207 -26.84 9.42 -11.49
C ARG A 207 -26.92 9.23 -13.01
N LEU A 208 -25.88 9.62 -13.76
CA LEU A 208 -25.82 9.39 -15.20
C LEU A 208 -25.73 7.89 -15.55
N ARG A 209 -24.99 7.10 -14.76
CA ARG A 209 -24.90 5.64 -14.94
C ARG A 209 -26.23 4.95 -14.65
N GLU A 210 -26.95 5.39 -13.63
CA GLU A 210 -28.28 4.90 -13.28
C GLU A 210 -29.29 5.20 -14.41
N LYS A 211 -29.36 6.44 -14.88
CA LYS A 211 -30.20 6.81 -16.04
C LYS A 211 -29.87 6.02 -17.31
N ALA A 212 -28.60 5.69 -17.53
CA ALA A 212 -28.19 4.86 -18.66
C ALA A 212 -28.67 3.40 -18.51
N ARG A 213 -28.68 2.87 -17.27
CA ARG A 213 -29.17 1.52 -16.96
C ARG A 213 -30.69 1.42 -17.20
N ASP A 214 -31.46 2.43 -16.80
CA ASP A 214 -32.92 2.43 -16.98
C ASP A 214 -33.34 2.56 -18.44
N LYS A 215 -32.66 3.42 -19.22
CA LYS A 215 -32.88 3.50 -20.68
C LYS A 215 -32.60 2.18 -21.39
N GLY A 216 -31.65 1.39 -20.89
CA GLY A 216 -31.37 0.04 -21.39
C GLY A 216 -32.56 -0.91 -21.19
N LYS A 217 -33.24 -0.83 -20.04
CA LYS A 217 -34.39 -1.69 -19.71
C LYS A 217 -35.66 -1.34 -20.49
N THR A 218 -35.92 -0.05 -20.71
CA THR A 218 -37.09 0.39 -21.51
C THR A 218 -36.99 -0.01 -22.98
N CYS A 219 -35.78 -0.21 -23.50
CA CYS A 219 -35.60 -0.73 -24.85
C CYS A 219 -35.68 -2.27 -24.92
N THR A 220 -35.66 -3.00 -23.81
CA THR A 220 -35.73 -4.49 -23.79
C THR A 220 -37.13 -5.06 -23.56
N GLY A 221 -38.10 -4.26 -23.12
CA GLY A 221 -39.48 -4.70 -22.84
C GLY A 221 -40.38 -4.99 -24.05
N GLY A 222 -39.83 -4.93 -25.27
CA GLY A 222 -40.56 -5.19 -26.51
C GLY A 222 -39.73 -5.93 -27.56
N TRP A 223 -38.81 -6.79 -27.13
CA TRP A 223 -38.22 -7.77 -28.04
C TRP A 223 -39.11 -9.00 -28.01
N SER A 224 -40.25 -8.90 -28.70
CA SER A 224 -40.79 -10.10 -29.35
C SER A 224 -39.62 -10.69 -30.13
N THR A 225 -39.18 -11.88 -29.73
CA THR A 225 -38.00 -12.61 -30.22
C THR A 225 -38.11 -13.07 -31.69
N ARG A 226 -38.94 -12.41 -32.50
CA ARG A 226 -39.07 -12.66 -33.93
C ARG A 226 -38.58 -11.46 -34.72
N TYR A 227 -37.34 -11.61 -35.17
CA TYR A 227 -36.62 -10.80 -36.17
C TYR A 227 -36.04 -9.44 -35.71
N PRO A 228 -34.70 -9.29 -35.72
CA PRO A 228 -34.09 -7.97 -35.72
C PRO A 228 -34.45 -7.27 -37.04
N ASP A 229 -35.20 -6.17 -36.95
CA ASP A 229 -35.52 -5.32 -38.09
C ASP A 229 -34.20 -4.87 -38.78
N PRO A 230 -33.96 -5.27 -40.05
CA PRO A 230 -32.75 -4.91 -40.79
C PRO A 230 -32.58 -3.39 -40.96
N GLY A 231 -33.67 -2.61 -40.82
CA GLY A 231 -33.62 -1.14 -40.88
C GLY A 231 -32.84 -0.49 -39.73
N CYS A 232 -32.83 -1.07 -38.54
CA CYS A 232 -32.24 -0.43 -37.36
C CYS A 232 -30.69 -0.40 -37.43
N ARG A 233 -30.07 -1.45 -37.99
CA ARG A 233 -28.61 -1.47 -38.24
C ARG A 233 -28.20 -0.43 -39.27
N ALA A 234 -29.00 -0.21 -40.32
CA ALA A 234 -28.71 0.79 -41.34
C ALA A 234 -28.75 2.21 -40.75
N ARG A 235 -29.72 2.49 -39.87
CA ARG A 235 -29.87 3.80 -39.22
C ARG A 235 -28.70 4.14 -38.31
N ILE A 236 -28.25 3.20 -37.47
CA ILE A 236 -27.07 3.41 -36.61
C ILE A 236 -25.79 3.63 -37.44
N ARG A 237 -25.65 2.94 -38.58
CA ARG A 237 -24.50 3.10 -39.48
C ARG A 237 -24.51 4.47 -40.20
N ALA A 238 -25.69 4.95 -40.60
CA ALA A 238 -25.87 6.26 -41.21
C ALA A 238 -25.61 7.40 -40.22
N GLU A 239 -26.07 7.27 -38.97
CA GLU A 239 -25.84 8.25 -37.90
C GLU A 239 -24.34 8.40 -37.58
N ARG A 240 -23.61 7.27 -37.57
CA ARG A 240 -22.16 7.25 -37.35
C ARG A 240 -21.38 7.91 -38.49
N LYS A 241 -21.84 7.76 -39.74
CA LYS A 241 -21.27 8.48 -40.90
C LYS A 241 -21.51 9.99 -40.80
N ARG A 242 -22.72 10.43 -40.43
CA ARG A 242 -23.00 11.87 -40.23
C ARG A 242 -22.13 12.50 -39.14
N ARG A 243 -21.88 11.80 -38.03
CA ARG A 243 -21.02 12.32 -36.96
C ARG A 243 -19.53 12.37 -37.32
N ARG A 244 -19.04 11.46 -38.19
CA ARG A 244 -17.65 11.51 -38.67
C ARG A 244 -17.40 12.61 -39.71
N GLY A 245 -18.43 13.06 -40.43
CA GLY A 245 -18.32 14.18 -41.38
C GLY A 245 -18.38 15.56 -40.73
N ARG A 246 -18.83 15.65 -39.47
CA ARG A 246 -18.84 16.92 -38.73
C ARG A 246 -17.51 17.10 -38.02
N ALA A 247 -16.51 17.53 -38.78
CA ALA A 247 -15.24 17.98 -38.22
C ALA A 247 -15.53 19.01 -37.11
N PRO A 248 -14.87 18.92 -35.95
CA PRO A 248 -14.99 19.94 -34.92
C PRO A 248 -14.46 21.24 -35.50
N LEU A 249 -15.36 22.18 -35.80
CA LEU A 249 -14.99 23.57 -36.03
C LEU A 249 -14.20 24.01 -34.81
N HIS A 250 -12.91 24.28 -35.04
CA HIS A 250 -12.00 24.88 -34.09
C HIS A 250 -12.66 26.14 -33.51
N SER A 251 -13.17 26.00 -32.30
CA SER A 251 -13.56 27.11 -31.45
C SER A 251 -12.27 27.84 -31.08
N ALA A 252 -11.97 28.91 -31.82
CA ALA A 252 -10.94 29.87 -31.45
C ALA A 252 -11.21 30.34 -30.01
N GLY A 253 -10.31 29.97 -29.11
CA GLY A 253 -10.33 30.44 -27.73
C GLY A 253 -9.98 31.93 -27.68
N PRO A 254 -10.59 32.71 -26.77
CA PRO A 254 -10.25 34.11 -26.58
C PRO A 254 -8.81 34.23 -26.08
N GLY A 255 -8.03 35.08 -26.75
CA GLY A 255 -6.67 35.42 -26.36
C GLY A 255 -6.63 35.99 -24.95
N CYS A 256 -5.75 35.44 -24.12
CA CYS A 256 -5.30 36.10 -22.92
C CYS A 256 -4.35 37.23 -23.33
N ILE A 257 -4.73 38.47 -22.99
CA ILE A 257 -3.83 39.62 -22.88
C ILE A 257 -3.23 39.60 -21.48
#